data_AF-A0A7H8PUT9-F1
#
_entry.id   AF-A0A7H8PUT9-F1
#
_cell.length_a   1.000
_cell.length_b   1.000
_cell.length_c   1.000
_cell.angle_alpha   90.00
_cell.angle_beta   90.00
_cell.angle_gamma   90.00
#
_symmetry.space_group_name_H-M   'P 1'
#
loop_
_entity.id
_entity.type
_entity.pdbx_description
1 polymer ?
#
loop_
_entity_poly.entity_id
_entity_poly.type
_entity_poly.pdbx_seq_one_letter_code
_entity_poly.pdbx_strand_id
1 'polypeptide(L)'
;MSFSDREKQLVRAAFAWGQITQKEGYTLSDLEIEKSVLFRRLLAGRPPLAFPPPLRHGFPWYEVIEGRSEHVVNASEASPEHSIIAPGSKPGDTCILIDGAFWRVAETIREREEYLVEWGEYPMQWRLCKHWEVNYEMTQQLNNFRKDNPEANVSLASRGGQKEYSEFRVDDDQTVWLSEWHLTRIGLPGWVWVGNEVDPEPYVHDLTPLCQDQQGALVLGVAGADRGPGWLRIETSATDARYIKLGDELEYKSVIASAVTEFDRLLHSIAGEDLEVIDCRDGEVLRCYRVPMQLAPLEQFDLGDVNYDLVPENAYAG
;
A
#
# COMPACT_ATOMS: atom_id res chain seq x y z
N MET A 1 37.01 21.32 -4.36
CA MET A 1 35.87 21.01 -5.24
C MET A 1 34.76 20.50 -4.35
N SER A 2 33.58 21.13 -4.39
CA SER A 2 32.38 20.66 -3.68
C SER A 2 31.55 19.90 -4.69
N PHE A 3 31.07 18.71 -4.32
CA PHE A 3 30.07 18.00 -5.12
C PHE A 3 28.80 18.85 -5.21
N SER A 4 28.16 18.84 -6.37
CA SER A 4 26.78 19.29 -6.54
C SER A 4 25.84 18.39 -5.73
N ASP A 5 24.65 18.89 -5.41
CA ASP A 5 23.69 18.11 -4.62
C ASP A 5 23.22 16.85 -5.36
N ARG A 6 23.11 16.93 -6.69
CA ARG A 6 22.86 15.78 -7.56
C ARG A 6 23.97 14.73 -7.47
N GLU A 7 25.23 15.14 -7.47
CA GLU A 7 26.37 14.21 -7.31
C GLU A 7 26.36 13.56 -5.92
N LYS A 8 26.03 14.31 -4.86
CA LYS A 8 25.89 13.76 -3.51
C LYS A 8 24.77 12.74 -3.43
N GLN A 9 23.62 13.00 -4.06
CA GLN A 9 22.48 12.09 -4.10
C GLN A 9 22.82 10.80 -4.85
N LEU A 10 23.48 10.89 -6.01
CA LEU A 10 23.98 9.73 -6.75
C LEU A 10 24.90 8.86 -5.89
N VAL A 11 25.85 9.49 -5.19
CA VAL A 11 26.77 8.79 -4.29
C VAL A 11 26.03 8.11 -3.14
N ARG A 12 25.06 8.78 -2.50
CA ARG A 12 24.25 8.21 -1.42
C ARG A 12 23.40 7.05 -1.89
N ALA A 13 22.72 7.19 -3.03
CA ALA A 13 21.89 6.13 -3.61
C ALA A 13 22.74 4.90 -3.97
N ALA A 14 23.89 5.11 -4.61
CA ALA A 14 24.81 4.01 -4.96
C ALA A 14 25.37 3.32 -3.71
N PHE A 15 25.71 4.08 -2.67
CA PHE A 15 26.18 3.54 -1.40
C PHE A 15 25.10 2.70 -0.69
N ALA A 16 23.89 3.24 -0.54
CA ALA A 16 22.77 2.54 0.10
C ALA A 16 22.39 1.27 -0.67
N TRP A 17 22.32 1.35 -2.00
CA TRP A 17 22.06 0.21 -2.86
C TRP A 17 23.17 -0.86 -2.74
N GLY A 18 24.44 -0.44 -2.70
CA GLY A 18 25.59 -1.33 -2.49
C GLY A 18 25.53 -2.07 -1.15
N GLN A 19 25.12 -1.40 -0.07
CA GLN A 19 24.95 -2.03 1.24
C GLN A 19 23.83 -3.07 1.24
N ILE A 20 22.69 -2.77 0.62
CA ILE A 20 21.55 -3.69 0.52
C ILE A 20 21.94 -4.91 -0.31
N THR A 21 22.51 -4.71 -1.50
CA THR A 21 22.92 -5.81 -2.38
C THR A 21 23.98 -6.71 -1.75
N GLN A 22 24.93 -6.14 -1.00
CA GLN A 22 25.91 -6.90 -0.23
C GLN A 22 25.24 -7.72 0.88
N LYS A 23 24.30 -7.13 1.63
CA LYS A 23 23.56 -7.83 2.69
C LYS A 23 22.77 -9.02 2.14
N GLU A 24 22.14 -8.85 0.99
CA GLU A 24 21.34 -9.89 0.33
C GLU A 24 22.19 -10.90 -0.48
N GLY A 25 23.50 -10.64 -0.65
CA GLY A 25 24.43 -11.57 -1.29
C GLY A 25 24.42 -11.61 -2.82
N TYR A 26 23.87 -10.59 -3.49
CA TYR A 26 23.82 -10.54 -4.94
C TYR A 26 25.13 -10.01 -5.54
N THR A 27 25.60 -10.64 -6.61
CA THR A 27 26.61 -10.07 -7.52
C THR A 27 25.88 -9.65 -8.79
N LEU A 28 25.89 -8.36 -9.08
CA LEU A 28 25.08 -7.79 -10.16
C LEU A 28 25.97 -7.20 -11.24
N SER A 29 25.59 -7.45 -12.49
CA SER A 29 26.15 -6.84 -13.69
C SER A 29 25.70 -5.38 -13.86
N ASP A 30 26.43 -4.61 -14.67
CA ASP A 30 26.09 -3.21 -14.98
C ASP A 30 24.65 -3.06 -15.50
N LEU A 31 24.16 -4.03 -16.28
CA LEU A 31 22.80 -4.05 -16.80
C LEU A 31 21.74 -4.23 -15.70
N GLU A 32 22.04 -5.00 -14.66
CA GLU A 32 21.15 -5.20 -13.51
C GLU A 32 21.12 -3.97 -12.61
N ILE A 33 22.22 -3.23 -12.51
CA ILE A 33 22.28 -1.92 -11.85
C ILE A 33 21.35 -0.93 -12.56
N GLU A 34 21.50 -0.78 -13.88
CA GLU A 34 20.69 0.16 -14.69
C GLU A 34 19.19 -0.14 -14.64
N LYS A 35 18.82 -1.42 -14.59
CA LYS A 35 17.42 -1.85 -14.52
C LYS A 35 16.85 -1.91 -13.11
N SER A 36 17.69 -1.74 -12.08
CA SER A 36 17.28 -1.87 -10.70
C SER A 36 16.20 -0.85 -10.35
N VAL A 37 14.98 -1.34 -10.08
CA VAL A 37 13.85 -0.51 -9.64
C VAL A 37 14.16 0.11 -8.27
N LEU A 38 14.85 -0.63 -7.39
CA LEU A 38 15.33 -0.11 -6.12
C LEU A 38 16.34 1.02 -6.31
N PHE A 39 17.30 0.89 -7.22
CA PHE A 39 18.25 1.97 -7.48
C PHE A 39 17.56 3.22 -8.02
N ARG A 40 16.62 3.07 -8.97
CA ARG A 40 15.80 4.19 -9.46
C ARG A 40 14.99 4.85 -8.35
N ARG A 41 14.44 4.06 -7.42
CA ARG A 41 13.72 4.54 -6.24
C ARG A 41 14.62 5.39 -5.34
N LEU A 42 15.84 4.91 -5.04
CA LEU A 42 16.82 5.64 -4.24
C LEU A 42 17.30 6.93 -4.94
N LEU A 43 17.46 6.89 -6.27
CA LEU A 43 17.78 8.09 -7.07
C LEU A 43 16.66 9.12 -7.06
N ALA A 44 15.40 8.69 -6.92
CA ALA A 44 14.27 9.58 -6.72
C ALA A 44 14.17 10.09 -5.26
N GLY A 45 15.16 9.83 -4.41
CA GLY A 45 15.14 10.25 -3.00
C GLY A 45 14.22 9.42 -2.10
N ARG A 46 13.59 8.36 -2.62
CA ARG A 46 12.73 7.47 -1.84
C ARG A 46 13.57 6.38 -1.18
N PRO A 47 13.47 6.18 0.15
CA PRO A 47 14.24 5.16 0.83
C PRO A 47 13.75 3.75 0.45
N PRO A 48 14.51 2.69 0.78
CA PRO A 48 14.00 1.33 0.70
C PRO A 48 12.78 1.17 1.62
N LEU A 49 11.88 0.25 1.25
CA LEU A 49 10.80 -0.15 2.14
C LEU A 49 11.35 -1.06 3.25
N ALA A 50 10.65 -1.11 4.39
CA ALA A 50 10.96 -2.00 5.51
C ALA A 50 11.00 -3.48 5.11
N PHE A 51 10.13 -3.89 4.18
CA PHE A 51 10.05 -5.25 3.64
C PHE A 51 10.16 -5.24 2.10
N PRO A 52 10.48 -6.38 1.46
CA PRO A 52 10.47 -6.48 0.00
C PRO A 52 9.05 -6.32 -0.56
N PRO A 53 8.83 -5.43 -1.55
CA PRO A 53 7.50 -5.22 -2.11
C PRO A 53 7.00 -6.46 -2.89
N PRO A 54 5.67 -6.57 -3.11
CA PRO A 54 5.13 -7.49 -4.11
C PRO A 54 5.80 -7.35 -5.46
N LEU A 55 5.76 -8.44 -6.22
CA LEU A 55 6.23 -8.44 -7.60
C LEU A 55 5.03 -8.40 -8.55
N ARG A 56 5.16 -7.59 -9.60
CA ARG A 56 4.26 -7.59 -10.75
C ARG A 56 5.08 -7.97 -11.97
N HIS A 57 4.82 -9.14 -12.54
CA HIS A 57 5.57 -9.74 -13.65
C HIS A 57 7.09 -9.76 -13.40
N GLY A 58 7.50 -10.04 -12.16
CA GLY A 58 8.91 -10.10 -11.76
C GLY A 58 9.54 -8.76 -11.38
N PHE A 59 8.81 -7.64 -11.44
CA PHE A 59 9.31 -6.32 -11.04
C PHE A 59 8.71 -5.85 -9.71
N PRO A 60 9.49 -5.22 -8.82
CA PRO A 60 8.99 -4.59 -7.60
C PRO A 60 7.80 -3.66 -7.84
N TRP A 61 6.69 -3.92 -7.15
CA TRP A 61 5.42 -3.21 -7.29
C TRP A 61 5.17 -2.29 -6.09
N TYR A 62 5.92 -1.19 -6.01
CA TYR A 62 5.83 -0.24 -4.89
C TYR A 62 4.44 0.41 -4.75
N GLU A 63 3.77 0.67 -5.88
CA GLU A 63 2.46 1.34 -5.90
C GLU A 63 1.38 0.59 -5.12
N VAL A 64 1.42 -0.76 -5.09
CA VAL A 64 0.44 -1.57 -4.36
C VAL A 64 0.54 -1.42 -2.84
N ILE A 65 1.69 -0.93 -2.35
CA ILE A 65 1.97 -0.66 -0.94
C ILE A 65 1.80 0.82 -0.62
N GLU A 66 2.19 1.70 -1.51
CA GLU A 66 2.21 3.15 -1.24
C GLU A 66 0.87 3.82 -1.60
N GLY A 67 0.20 3.35 -2.66
CA GLY A 67 -1.07 3.91 -3.14
C GLY A 67 -2.30 3.31 -2.46
N ARG A 68 -3.46 3.98 -2.56
CA ARG A 68 -4.78 3.42 -2.20
C ARG A 68 -5.61 3.01 -3.42
N SER A 69 -5.06 3.18 -4.63
CA SER A 69 -5.75 2.87 -5.87
C SER A 69 -6.11 1.38 -5.94
N GLU A 70 -7.29 1.12 -6.49
CA GLU A 70 -7.63 -0.21 -6.96
C GLU A 70 -6.75 -0.56 -8.17
N HIS A 71 -6.24 -1.79 -8.19
CA HIS A 71 -5.38 -2.28 -9.24
C HIS A 71 -6.07 -3.39 -10.02
N VAL A 72 -6.19 -3.20 -11.34
CA VAL A 72 -6.61 -4.27 -12.24
C VAL A 72 -5.45 -5.26 -12.42
N VAL A 73 -5.70 -6.53 -12.09
CA VAL A 73 -4.72 -7.62 -12.09
C VAL A 73 -5.30 -8.88 -12.74
N ASN A 74 -4.40 -9.78 -13.13
CA ASN A 74 -4.75 -11.15 -13.49
C ASN A 74 -4.50 -12.05 -12.28
N ALA A 75 -5.48 -12.88 -11.95
CA ALA A 75 -5.34 -13.86 -10.87
C ALA A 75 -5.70 -15.28 -11.33
N SER A 76 -4.97 -16.28 -10.82
CA SER A 76 -5.32 -17.69 -10.98
C SER A 76 -6.47 -18.11 -10.06
N GLU A 77 -6.93 -19.35 -10.18
CA GLU A 77 -7.67 -19.99 -9.08
C GLU A 77 -6.74 -20.18 -7.87
N ALA A 78 -7.33 -20.18 -6.68
CA ALA A 78 -6.62 -20.45 -5.44
C ALA A 78 -6.24 -21.94 -5.37
N SER A 79 -4.99 -22.25 -5.01
CA SER A 79 -4.48 -23.62 -4.97
C SER A 79 -3.69 -23.91 -3.69
N PRO A 80 -3.89 -25.07 -3.04
CA PRO A 80 -3.12 -25.51 -1.88
C PRO A 80 -1.80 -26.23 -2.23
N GLU A 81 -1.46 -26.39 -3.52
CA GLU A 81 -0.31 -27.21 -3.95
C GLU A 81 0.99 -26.40 -4.10
N HIS A 82 2.00 -26.72 -3.27
CA HIS A 82 3.30 -26.02 -3.26
C HIS A 82 4.43 -26.87 -3.84
N SER A 83 4.92 -26.48 -5.03
CA SER A 83 6.35 -26.57 -5.35
C SER A 83 7.08 -25.23 -5.15
N ILE A 84 6.32 -24.14 -5.00
CA ILE A 84 6.80 -22.77 -4.80
C ILE A 84 6.03 -22.16 -3.63
N ILE A 85 6.76 -21.60 -2.66
CA ILE A 85 6.22 -21.02 -1.42
C ILE A 85 6.15 -19.50 -1.62
N ALA A 86 4.95 -18.91 -1.52
CA ALA A 86 4.77 -17.45 -1.51
C ALA A 86 5.52 -16.81 -0.33
N PRO A 87 6.00 -15.55 -0.42
CA PRO A 87 6.60 -14.86 0.72
C PRO A 87 5.68 -14.86 1.93
N GLY A 88 6.19 -15.30 3.09
CA GLY A 88 5.42 -15.39 4.34
C GLY A 88 4.45 -16.56 4.44
N SER A 89 4.44 -17.49 3.47
CA SER A 89 3.60 -18.71 3.51
C SER A 89 4.33 -19.92 4.08
N LYS A 90 3.54 -20.87 4.60
CA LYS A 90 3.98 -22.16 5.13
C LYS A 90 3.51 -23.29 4.21
N PRO A 91 4.17 -24.47 4.24
CA PRO A 91 3.68 -25.64 3.51
C PRO A 91 2.23 -25.97 3.90
N GLY A 92 1.36 -26.06 2.90
CA GLY A 92 -0.07 -26.33 3.09
C GLY A 92 -0.96 -25.09 3.15
N ASP A 93 -0.40 -23.88 3.12
CA ASP A 93 -1.18 -22.66 2.91
C ASP A 93 -1.78 -22.64 1.50
N THR A 94 -2.93 -21.96 1.34
CA THR A 94 -3.50 -21.71 0.02
C THR A 94 -2.84 -20.47 -0.59
N CYS A 95 -2.42 -20.56 -1.84
CA CYS A 95 -1.85 -19.44 -2.58
C CYS A 95 -2.65 -19.11 -3.84
N ILE A 96 -2.53 -17.87 -4.29
CA ILE A 96 -3.09 -17.38 -5.54
C ILE A 96 -2.00 -16.65 -6.34
N LEU A 97 -1.91 -16.92 -7.64
CA LEU A 97 -0.94 -16.26 -8.52
C LEU A 97 -1.57 -14.94 -9.00
N ILE A 98 -1.01 -13.81 -8.61
CA ILE A 98 -1.45 -12.47 -9.02
C ILE A 98 -0.34 -11.83 -9.86
N ASP A 99 -0.63 -11.52 -11.12
CA ASP A 99 0.30 -10.92 -12.09
C ASP A 99 1.70 -11.58 -12.07
N GLY A 100 1.75 -12.90 -11.93
CA GLY A 100 3.01 -13.67 -11.96
C GLY A 100 3.75 -13.79 -10.62
N ALA A 101 3.16 -13.38 -9.50
CA ALA A 101 3.71 -13.61 -8.17
C ALA A 101 2.70 -14.38 -7.30
N PHE A 102 3.18 -15.30 -6.45
CA PHE A 102 2.31 -16.03 -5.53
C PHE A 102 2.06 -15.20 -4.27
N TRP A 103 0.79 -15.03 -3.93
CA TRP A 103 0.31 -14.38 -2.72
C TRP A 103 -0.35 -15.42 -1.83
N ARG A 104 -0.23 -15.26 -0.52
CA ARG A 104 -0.92 -16.13 0.42
C ARG A 104 -2.38 -15.70 0.52
N VAL A 105 -3.30 -16.66 0.48
CA VAL A 105 -4.72 -16.42 0.79
C VAL A 105 -4.88 -16.46 2.30
N ALA A 106 -5.20 -15.31 2.90
CA ALA A 106 -5.49 -15.17 4.32
C ALA A 106 -6.90 -15.67 4.64
N GLU A 107 -7.86 -15.34 3.79
CA GLU A 107 -9.26 -15.70 3.95
C GLU A 107 -9.95 -15.84 2.58
N THR A 108 -10.83 -16.84 2.45
CA THR A 108 -11.73 -16.98 1.30
C THR A 108 -13.10 -16.44 1.68
N ILE A 109 -13.44 -15.25 1.18
CA ILE A 109 -14.75 -14.63 1.41
C ILE A 109 -15.81 -15.30 0.55
N ARG A 110 -15.49 -15.50 -0.73
CA ARG A 110 -16.34 -16.17 -1.70
C ARG A 110 -15.49 -16.96 -2.69
N GLU A 111 -15.66 -18.28 -2.69
CA GLU A 111 -14.89 -19.15 -3.58
C GLU A 111 -14.98 -18.67 -5.04
N ARG A 112 -13.82 -18.59 -5.70
CA ARG A 112 -13.62 -18.16 -7.11
C ARG A 112 -14.03 -16.73 -7.46
N GLU A 113 -14.45 -15.94 -6.48
CA GLU A 113 -14.88 -14.56 -6.69
C GLU A 113 -14.17 -13.57 -5.78
N GLU A 114 -13.83 -13.95 -4.55
CA GLU A 114 -13.35 -12.98 -3.56
C GLU A 114 -12.45 -13.60 -2.48
N TYR A 115 -11.29 -12.98 -2.29
CA TYR A 115 -10.26 -13.41 -1.33
C TYR A 115 -9.64 -12.23 -0.59
N LEU A 116 -9.20 -12.47 0.64
CA LEU A 116 -8.21 -11.63 1.32
C LEU A 116 -6.84 -12.27 1.13
N VAL A 117 -5.89 -11.47 0.64
CA VAL A 117 -4.53 -11.92 0.32
C VAL A 117 -3.49 -11.10 1.06
N GLU A 118 -2.35 -11.73 1.33
CA GLU A 118 -1.23 -11.19 2.09
C GLU A 118 0.10 -11.41 1.35
N TRP A 119 1.05 -10.50 1.59
CA TRP A 119 2.39 -10.57 1.04
C TRP A 119 3.46 -10.45 2.12
N GLY A 120 4.26 -11.49 2.29
CA GLY A 120 5.44 -11.46 3.14
C GLY A 120 5.10 -11.09 4.59
N GLU A 121 5.83 -10.11 5.11
CA GLU A 121 5.74 -9.64 6.50
C GLU A 121 4.96 -8.33 6.64
N TYR A 122 4.37 -7.84 5.55
CA TYR A 122 3.50 -6.67 5.63
C TYR A 122 2.23 -7.01 6.43
N PRO A 123 1.80 -6.13 7.35
CA PRO A 123 0.61 -6.37 8.16
C PRO A 123 -0.70 -5.92 7.52
N MET A 124 -0.60 -5.34 6.32
CA MET A 124 -1.78 -4.97 5.55
C MET A 124 -2.23 -6.16 4.72
N GLN A 125 -3.52 -6.22 4.45
CA GLN A 125 -4.12 -7.21 3.58
C GLN A 125 -4.63 -6.53 2.32
N TRP A 126 -4.87 -7.31 1.28
CA TRP A 126 -5.48 -6.82 0.06
C TRP A 126 -6.72 -7.65 -0.23
N ARG A 127 -7.80 -6.97 -0.61
CA ARG A 127 -9.01 -7.58 -1.13
C ARG A 127 -8.83 -7.84 -2.61
N LEU A 128 -9.00 -9.08 -3.02
CA LEU A 128 -8.98 -9.50 -4.41
C LEU A 128 -10.40 -9.89 -4.83
N CYS A 129 -11.00 -9.14 -5.76
CA CYS A 129 -12.37 -9.34 -6.23
C CYS A 129 -12.41 -9.61 -7.73
N LYS A 130 -13.07 -10.69 -8.16
CA LYS A 130 -13.36 -10.96 -9.57
C LYS A 130 -14.47 -10.02 -10.03
N HIS A 131 -14.17 -9.17 -11.01
CA HIS A 131 -15.14 -8.21 -11.55
C HIS A 131 -16.01 -8.84 -12.64
N TRP A 132 -15.38 -9.59 -13.55
CA TRP A 132 -16.09 -10.37 -14.57
C TRP A 132 -15.28 -11.59 -15.00
N GLU A 133 -15.97 -12.52 -15.66
CA GLU A 133 -15.38 -13.69 -16.29
C GLU A 133 -16.15 -14.01 -17.57
N VAL A 134 -15.43 -14.23 -18.67
CA VAL A 134 -16.00 -14.53 -19.98
C VAL A 134 -15.25 -15.71 -20.59
N ASN A 135 -16.02 -16.65 -21.13
CA ASN A 135 -15.48 -17.72 -21.94
C ASN A 135 -15.16 -17.20 -23.36
N TYR A 136 -13.89 -17.27 -23.75
CA TYR A 136 -13.38 -16.78 -25.03
C TYR A 136 -13.94 -17.56 -26.21
N GLU A 137 -14.11 -18.88 -26.08
CA GLU A 137 -14.73 -19.72 -27.12
C GLU A 137 -16.18 -19.29 -27.37
N MET A 138 -16.94 -18.97 -26.32
CA MET A 138 -18.30 -18.45 -26.44
C MET A 138 -18.35 -17.09 -27.15
N THR A 139 -17.33 -16.25 -26.95
CA THR A 139 -17.21 -14.94 -27.59
C THR A 139 -16.87 -15.06 -29.08
N GLN A 140 -15.96 -15.98 -29.43
CA GLN A 140 -15.65 -16.33 -30.82
C GLN A 140 -16.85 -16.98 -31.51
N GLN A 141 -17.54 -17.92 -30.84
CA GLN A 141 -18.76 -18.55 -31.35
C GLN A 141 -19.87 -17.52 -31.58
N LEU A 142 -20.04 -16.56 -30.68
CA LEU A 142 -21.01 -15.48 -30.84
C LEU A 142 -20.65 -14.53 -32.00
N ASN A 143 -19.36 -14.20 -32.15
CA ASN A 143 -18.89 -13.38 -33.27
C ASN A 143 -19.07 -14.10 -34.62
N ASN A 144 -18.75 -15.40 -34.68
CA ASN A 144 -18.99 -16.23 -35.87
C ASN A 144 -20.49 -16.34 -36.17
N PHE A 145 -21.33 -16.58 -35.16
CA PHE A 145 -22.77 -16.63 -35.31
C PHE A 145 -23.36 -15.32 -35.86
N ARG A 146 -22.91 -14.16 -35.35
CA ARG A 146 -23.33 -12.82 -35.86
C ARG A 146 -22.90 -12.59 -37.30
N LYS A 147 -21.73 -13.10 -37.69
CA LYS A 147 -21.25 -13.04 -39.08
C LYS A 147 -22.10 -13.88 -40.02
N ASP A 148 -22.50 -15.07 -39.57
CA ASP A 148 -23.32 -16.00 -40.35
C ASP A 148 -24.82 -15.66 -40.33
N ASN A 149 -25.28 -14.88 -39.34
CA ASN A 149 -26.68 -14.52 -39.13
C ASN A 149 -26.83 -13.01 -38.81
N PRO A 150 -26.61 -12.11 -39.81
CA PRO A 150 -26.58 -10.66 -39.60
C PRO A 150 -27.93 -10.06 -39.18
N GLU A 151 -29.04 -10.74 -39.48
CA GLU A 151 -30.41 -10.33 -39.11
C GLU A 151 -30.85 -10.86 -37.73
N ALA A 152 -30.02 -11.67 -37.06
CA ALA A 152 -30.35 -12.21 -35.75
C ALA A 152 -30.18 -11.14 -34.66
N ASN A 153 -31.29 -10.76 -34.02
CA ASN A 153 -31.29 -9.77 -32.96
C ASN A 153 -30.80 -10.39 -31.63
N VAL A 154 -29.48 -10.50 -31.47
CA VAL A 154 -28.85 -11.08 -30.27
C VAL A 154 -28.50 -9.96 -29.29
N SER A 155 -29.37 -9.72 -28.30
CA SER A 155 -29.08 -8.81 -27.19
C SER A 155 -28.36 -9.57 -26.06
N LEU A 156 -27.10 -9.19 -25.81
CA LEU A 156 -26.46 -9.51 -24.53
C LEU A 156 -26.93 -8.45 -23.54
N ALA A 157 -27.52 -8.87 -22.43
CA ALA A 157 -27.90 -7.95 -21.36
C ALA A 157 -26.62 -7.28 -20.82
N SER A 158 -26.41 -6.02 -21.18
CA SER A 158 -25.31 -5.21 -20.64
C SER A 158 -25.56 -4.96 -19.17
N ARG A 159 -24.74 -5.55 -18.29
CA ARG A 159 -24.51 -4.96 -16.97
C ARG A 159 -23.45 -3.88 -17.16
N GLY A 160 -23.78 -2.65 -16.76
CA GLY A 160 -22.99 -1.46 -17.05
C GLY A 160 -21.56 -1.55 -16.49
N GLY A 161 -20.58 -1.03 -17.26
CA GLY A 161 -19.21 -0.86 -16.81
C GLY A 161 -18.09 -1.21 -17.80
N GLN A 162 -18.39 -1.83 -18.96
CA GLN A 162 -17.35 -2.27 -19.91
C GLN A 162 -16.49 -1.10 -20.45
N LYS A 163 -15.22 -1.06 -20.05
CA LYS A 163 -14.14 -0.31 -20.72
C LYS A 163 -13.30 -1.26 -21.59
N GLU A 164 -12.69 -0.70 -22.62
CA GLU A 164 -12.05 -1.41 -23.75
C GLU A 164 -10.92 -2.37 -23.34
N TYR A 165 -10.89 -3.49 -24.08
CA TYR A 165 -10.10 -4.70 -23.87
C TYR A 165 -8.58 -4.48 -23.99
N SER A 166 -7.80 -5.15 -23.15
CA SER A 166 -6.40 -5.46 -23.44
C SER A 166 -6.31 -6.91 -23.94
N GLU A 167 -6.03 -7.10 -25.22
CA GLU A 167 -5.94 -8.42 -25.85
C GLU A 167 -4.59 -9.08 -25.55
N PHE A 168 -4.60 -10.33 -25.07
CA PHE A 168 -3.45 -11.24 -25.19
C PHE A 168 -3.88 -12.58 -25.76
N ARG A 169 -3.04 -13.10 -26.67
CA ARG A 169 -3.14 -14.42 -27.29
C ARG A 169 -2.07 -15.34 -26.71
N VAL A 170 -2.48 -16.53 -26.32
CA VAL A 170 -1.58 -17.68 -26.18
C VAL A 170 -2.28 -18.84 -26.89
N ASP A 171 -1.58 -19.42 -27.88
CA ASP A 171 -1.99 -20.63 -28.59
C ASP A 171 -1.98 -21.81 -27.60
N ASP A 172 -3.15 -22.42 -27.37
CA ASP A 172 -3.33 -23.88 -27.32
C ASP A 172 -4.84 -24.20 -27.14
N ASP A 173 -5.26 -25.35 -27.66
CA ASP A 173 -6.64 -25.85 -27.86
C ASP A 173 -7.48 -26.10 -26.57
N GLN A 174 -7.43 -25.20 -25.59
CA GLN A 174 -8.23 -25.29 -24.36
C GLN A 174 -9.09 -24.04 -24.17
N THR A 175 -10.36 -24.24 -23.83
CA THR A 175 -11.32 -23.18 -23.50
C THR A 175 -10.70 -22.11 -22.59
N VAL A 176 -10.43 -20.93 -23.17
CA VAL A 176 -9.80 -19.81 -22.43
C VAL A 176 -10.88 -19.02 -21.70
N TRP A 177 -10.73 -18.89 -20.39
CA TRP A 177 -11.54 -17.99 -19.57
C TRP A 177 -10.76 -16.69 -19.35
N LEU A 178 -11.32 -15.58 -19.80
CA LEU A 178 -10.83 -14.25 -19.49
C LEU A 178 -11.51 -13.82 -18.19
N SER A 179 -10.74 -13.35 -17.22
CA SER A 179 -11.30 -12.76 -16.01
C SER A 179 -10.53 -11.50 -15.64
N GLU A 180 -11.26 -10.52 -15.13
CA GLU A 180 -10.68 -9.30 -14.59
C GLU A 180 -10.80 -9.35 -13.08
N TRP A 181 -9.68 -9.12 -12.40
CA TRP A 181 -9.62 -9.07 -10.96
C TRP A 181 -9.17 -7.70 -10.50
N HIS A 182 -9.74 -7.23 -9.41
CA HIS A 182 -9.43 -5.96 -8.80
C HIS A 182 -8.77 -6.24 -7.45
N LEU A 183 -7.57 -5.70 -7.25
CA LEU A 183 -6.80 -5.80 -6.02
C LEU A 183 -6.81 -4.44 -5.32
N THR A 184 -7.36 -4.41 -4.12
CA THR A 184 -7.51 -3.18 -3.33
C THR A 184 -6.95 -3.40 -1.94
N ARG A 185 -6.03 -2.55 -1.49
CA ARG A 185 -5.48 -2.65 -0.13
C ARG A 185 -6.57 -2.37 0.91
N ILE A 186 -6.58 -3.15 1.97
CA ILE A 186 -7.40 -2.95 3.18
C ILE A 186 -6.53 -2.35 4.28
N GLY A 187 -7.05 -1.35 4.98
CA GLY A 187 -6.40 -0.72 6.13
C GLY A 187 -5.69 0.60 5.81
N LEU A 188 -4.83 1.02 6.73
CA LEU A 188 -4.06 2.26 6.65
C LEU A 188 -3.07 2.22 5.46
N PRO A 189 -2.71 3.37 4.85
CA PRO A 189 -1.72 3.42 3.78
C PRO A 189 -0.34 2.99 4.23
N GLY A 190 0.45 2.53 3.28
CA GLY A 190 1.79 2.01 3.54
C GLY A 190 2.92 3.03 3.52
N TRP A 191 2.65 4.34 3.47
CA TRP A 191 3.72 5.33 3.43
C TRP A 191 4.64 5.26 4.66
N VAL A 192 4.15 4.84 5.83
CA VAL A 192 4.99 4.65 7.03
C VAL A 192 6.07 3.59 6.86
N TRP A 193 5.92 2.66 5.90
CA TRP A 193 6.91 1.62 5.60
C TRP A 193 8.17 2.16 4.92
N VAL A 194 8.22 3.46 4.62
CA VAL A 194 9.44 4.17 4.22
C VAL A 194 10.28 4.60 5.44
N GLY A 195 9.71 4.54 6.65
CA GLY A 195 10.37 4.78 7.93
C GLY A 195 10.84 3.49 8.61
N ASN A 196 11.34 3.64 9.83
CA ASN A 196 11.79 2.50 10.64
C ASN A 196 10.76 2.18 11.71
N GLU A 197 10.42 0.90 11.87
CA GLU A 197 9.67 0.43 13.04
C GLU A 197 10.55 0.57 14.29
N VAL A 198 9.94 1.08 15.37
CA VAL A 198 10.61 1.33 16.65
C VAL A 198 9.74 0.82 17.79
N ASP A 199 10.38 0.43 18.89
CA ASP A 199 9.65 0.05 20.09
C ASP A 199 8.94 1.30 20.67
N PRO A 200 7.62 1.22 20.96
CA PRO A 200 6.91 2.33 21.56
C PRO A 200 7.43 2.60 22.98
N GLU A 201 7.53 3.88 23.35
CA GLU A 201 7.82 4.24 24.73
C GLU A 201 6.70 3.78 25.67
N PRO A 202 6.99 3.41 26.93
CA PRO A 202 5.98 2.82 27.82
C PRO A 202 4.70 3.65 27.97
N TYR A 203 4.83 4.99 28.00
CA TYR A 203 3.68 5.89 28.14
C TYR A 203 2.72 5.86 26.94
N VAL A 204 3.17 5.40 25.76
CA VAL A 204 2.36 5.37 24.53
C VAL A 204 1.19 4.40 24.69
N HIS A 205 1.35 3.36 25.50
CA HIS A 205 0.27 2.41 25.83
C HIS A 205 -0.76 2.97 26.83
N ASP A 206 -0.40 4.03 27.57
CA ASP A 206 -1.25 4.66 28.58
C ASP A 206 -1.98 5.92 28.03
N LEU A 207 -1.86 6.17 26.71
CA LEU A 207 -2.53 7.29 26.06
C LEU A 207 -4.05 7.11 26.09
N THR A 208 -4.75 8.20 26.34
CA THR A 208 -6.21 8.25 26.39
C THR A 208 -6.77 9.30 25.45
N PRO A 209 -7.99 9.11 24.91
CA PRO A 209 -8.65 10.12 24.09
C PRO A 209 -8.90 11.40 24.89
N LEU A 210 -8.27 12.49 24.47
CA LEU A 210 -8.50 13.84 24.99
C LEU A 210 -9.68 14.53 24.30
N CYS A 211 -9.86 14.26 23.00
CA CYS A 211 -11.05 14.64 22.25
C CYS A 211 -11.43 13.57 21.23
N GLN A 212 -12.71 13.53 20.88
CA GLN A 212 -13.27 12.60 19.91
C GLN A 212 -14.15 13.35 18.92
N ASP A 213 -14.24 12.82 17.70
CA ASP A 213 -15.16 13.24 16.66
C ASP A 213 -16.03 12.07 16.19
N GLN A 214 -16.71 12.23 15.05
CA GLN A 214 -17.61 11.19 14.51
C GLN A 214 -16.87 9.90 14.09
N GLN A 215 -15.55 9.96 13.89
CA GLN A 215 -14.71 8.84 13.48
C GLN A 215 -13.92 8.25 14.67
N GLY A 216 -14.15 8.72 15.90
CA GLY A 216 -13.49 8.22 17.12
C GLY A 216 -12.50 9.22 17.72
N ALA A 217 -11.45 8.72 18.39
CA ALA A 217 -10.48 9.56 19.08
C ALA A 217 -9.65 10.40 18.11
N LEU A 218 -9.76 11.72 18.21
CA LEU A 218 -9.07 12.67 17.33
C LEU A 218 -7.72 13.08 17.92
N VAL A 219 -7.66 13.33 19.24
CA VAL A 219 -6.41 13.65 19.95
C VAL A 219 -6.23 12.68 21.11
N LEU A 220 -5.03 12.13 21.23
CA LEU A 220 -4.62 11.31 22.38
C LEU A 220 -3.59 12.06 23.24
N GLY A 221 -3.59 11.76 24.53
CA GLY A 221 -2.60 12.27 25.50
C GLY A 221 -2.71 11.58 26.85
N VAL A 222 -2.01 12.09 27.85
CA VAL A 222 -1.92 11.47 29.18
C VAL A 222 -3.17 11.76 30.02
N ALA A 223 -3.79 10.72 30.58
CA ALA A 223 -5.01 10.84 31.36
C ALA A 223 -4.83 11.73 32.60
N GLY A 224 -5.76 12.67 32.81
CA GLY A 224 -5.82 13.53 33.99
C GLY A 224 -4.72 14.60 34.08
N ALA A 225 -3.88 14.74 33.06
CA ALA A 225 -2.91 15.83 32.95
C ALA A 225 -3.48 17.01 32.15
N ASP A 226 -3.04 18.23 32.45
CA ASP A 226 -3.39 19.43 31.66
C ASP A 226 -2.38 19.67 30.52
N ARG A 227 -1.20 19.05 30.62
CA ARG A 227 -0.08 19.16 29.67
C ARG A 227 0.64 17.83 29.50
N GLY A 228 1.29 17.66 28.37
CA GLY A 228 2.15 16.51 28.08
C GLY A 228 2.17 16.16 26.59
N PRO A 229 2.55 14.92 26.23
CA PRO A 229 2.65 14.51 24.84
C PRO A 229 1.27 14.44 24.21
N GLY A 230 1.15 15.01 23.00
CA GLY A 230 -0.10 15.02 22.24
C GLY A 230 0.06 14.29 20.91
N TRP A 231 -0.95 13.50 20.56
CA TRP A 231 -0.99 12.75 19.31
C TRP A 231 -2.25 13.09 18.53
N LEU A 232 -2.12 13.39 17.25
CA LEU A 232 -3.22 13.77 16.37
C LEU A 232 -3.54 12.65 15.40
N ARG A 233 -4.81 12.28 15.28
CA ARG A 233 -5.27 11.34 14.26
C ARG A 233 -5.17 11.96 12.88
N ILE A 234 -4.54 11.26 11.95
CA ILE A 234 -4.38 11.71 10.56
C ILE A 234 -5.09 10.81 9.55
N GLU A 235 -5.33 9.54 9.90
CA GLU A 235 -5.97 8.59 9.00
C GLU A 235 -6.84 7.61 9.78
N THR A 236 -7.90 7.13 9.14
CA THR A 236 -8.77 6.07 9.65
C THR A 236 -9.05 5.06 8.54
N SER A 237 -9.25 3.80 8.94
CA SER A 237 -9.74 2.74 8.06
C SER A 237 -10.45 1.68 8.91
N ALA A 238 -11.77 1.63 8.86
CA ALA A 238 -12.60 0.77 9.70
C ALA A 238 -12.27 0.95 11.20
N THR A 239 -11.59 -0.01 11.83
CA THR A 239 -11.19 0.02 13.24
C THR A 239 -9.75 0.49 13.45
N ASP A 240 -8.99 0.68 12.37
CA ASP A 240 -7.61 1.12 12.40
C ASP A 240 -7.54 2.65 12.33
N ALA A 241 -6.66 3.25 13.13
CA ALA A 241 -6.40 4.68 13.13
C ALA A 241 -4.90 4.96 13.23
N ARG A 242 -4.43 5.97 12.49
CA ARG A 242 -3.05 6.44 12.54
C ARG A 242 -2.96 7.77 13.23
N TYR A 243 -1.97 7.90 14.12
CA TYR A 243 -1.68 9.15 14.81
C TYR A 243 -0.24 9.60 14.58
N ILE A 244 -0.04 10.92 14.50
CA ILE A 244 1.28 11.54 14.51
C ILE A 244 1.46 12.31 15.82
N LYS A 245 2.65 12.22 16.40
CA LYS A 245 3.03 12.99 17.58
C LYS A 245 3.21 14.47 17.22
N LEU A 246 2.54 15.33 17.97
CA LEU A 246 2.61 16.78 17.80
C LEU A 246 3.76 17.43 18.59
N GLY A 247 4.18 16.79 19.68
CA GLY A 247 5.22 17.27 20.60
C GLY A 247 5.08 16.67 21.99
N ASP A 248 6.08 16.87 22.84
CA ASP A 248 6.17 16.25 24.18
C ASP A 248 5.48 17.04 25.30
N GLU A 249 5.33 18.36 25.14
CA GLU A 249 4.91 19.27 26.21
C GLU A 249 3.87 20.27 25.71
N LEU A 250 2.69 19.77 25.33
CA LEU A 250 1.60 20.55 24.76
C LEU A 250 0.54 20.87 25.80
N GLU A 251 -0.08 22.05 25.68
CA GLU A 251 -1.27 22.40 26.48
C GLU A 251 -2.52 21.81 25.81
N TYR A 252 -3.13 20.81 26.44
CA TYR A 252 -4.18 20.02 25.81
C TYR A 252 -5.40 20.84 25.42
N LYS A 253 -5.77 21.87 26.20
CA LYS A 253 -6.88 22.77 25.84
C LYS A 253 -6.65 23.47 24.51
N SER A 254 -5.41 23.93 24.26
CA SER A 254 -5.05 24.57 23.00
C SER A 254 -5.04 23.56 21.86
N VAL A 255 -4.45 22.38 22.07
CA VAL A 255 -4.38 21.32 21.06
C VAL A 255 -5.77 20.86 20.63
N ILE A 256 -6.67 20.61 21.59
CA ILE A 256 -8.05 20.17 21.30
C ILE A 256 -8.78 21.23 20.46
N ALA A 257 -8.65 22.52 20.83
CA ALA A 257 -9.27 23.59 20.07
C ALA A 257 -8.74 23.65 18.62
N SER A 258 -7.41 23.64 18.46
CA SER A 258 -6.76 23.67 17.15
C SER A 258 -7.01 22.42 16.32
N ALA A 259 -7.10 21.22 16.91
CA ALA A 259 -7.40 20.00 16.17
C ALA A 259 -8.77 20.03 15.48
N VAL A 260 -9.74 20.75 16.06
CA VAL A 260 -11.09 20.86 15.51
C VAL A 260 -11.22 21.99 14.48
N THR A 261 -10.49 23.09 14.66
CA THR A 261 -10.69 24.31 13.83
C THR A 261 -9.53 24.66 12.92
N GLU A 262 -8.32 24.18 13.20
CA GLU A 262 -7.07 24.55 12.55
C GLU A 262 -6.17 23.30 12.33
N PHE A 263 -6.77 22.18 11.89
CA PHE A 263 -6.08 20.90 11.72
C PHE A 263 -4.79 21.01 10.91
N ASP A 264 -4.85 21.60 9.72
CA ASP A 264 -3.68 21.76 8.86
C ASP A 264 -2.58 22.53 9.58
N ARG A 265 -2.93 23.62 10.26
CA ARG A 265 -1.96 24.42 10.99
C ARG A 265 -1.28 23.62 12.10
N LEU A 266 -2.02 22.73 12.77
CA LEU A 266 -1.48 21.85 13.80
C LEU A 266 -0.45 20.88 13.20
N LEU A 267 -0.77 20.24 12.07
CA LEU A 267 0.16 19.35 11.37
C LEU A 267 1.41 20.07 10.88
N HIS A 268 1.26 21.24 10.27
CA HIS A 268 2.38 22.03 9.75
C HIS A 268 3.22 22.70 10.87
N SER A 269 2.74 22.67 12.12
CA SER A 269 3.50 23.16 13.28
C SER A 269 4.50 22.14 13.83
N ILE A 270 4.41 20.88 13.39
CA ILE A 270 5.33 19.83 13.81
C ILE A 270 6.72 20.18 13.28
N ALA A 271 7.69 20.26 14.19
CA ALA A 271 9.07 20.58 13.88
C ALA A 271 9.97 19.39 14.24
N GLY A 272 10.98 19.13 13.42
CA GLY A 272 11.92 18.03 13.63
C GLY A 272 12.42 17.44 12.32
N GLU A 273 13.39 16.53 12.41
CA GLU A 273 13.85 15.75 11.25
C GLU A 273 12.98 14.50 11.03
N ASP A 274 12.42 13.96 12.10
CA ASP A 274 11.63 12.73 12.09
C ASP A 274 10.24 12.95 12.72
N LEU A 275 9.26 12.20 12.22
CA LEU A 275 7.92 12.07 12.77
C LEU A 275 7.80 10.76 13.53
N GLU A 276 7.22 10.82 14.72
CA GLU A 276 6.75 9.64 15.42
C GLU A 276 5.30 9.37 15.02
N VAL A 277 5.05 8.14 14.55
CA VAL A 277 3.76 7.72 14.02
C VAL A 277 3.35 6.44 14.73
N ILE A 278 2.11 6.36 15.19
CA ILE A 278 1.55 5.13 15.76
C ILE A 278 0.34 4.66 14.97
N ASP A 279 0.28 3.37 14.74
CA ASP A 279 -0.91 2.69 14.24
C ASP A 279 -1.62 2.03 15.42
N CYS A 280 -2.91 2.33 15.57
CA CYS A 280 -3.77 1.75 16.59
C CYS A 280 -4.90 0.96 15.95
N ARG A 281 -5.34 -0.11 16.61
CA ARG A 281 -6.54 -0.89 16.26
C ARG A 281 -7.39 -1.05 17.49
N ASP A 282 -8.68 -0.71 17.37
CA ASP A 282 -9.62 -0.76 18.48
C ASP A 282 -9.15 0.01 19.73
N GLY A 283 -8.33 1.05 19.53
CA GLY A 283 -7.74 1.88 20.59
C GLY A 283 -6.44 1.34 21.20
N GLU A 284 -6.01 0.12 20.84
CA GLU A 284 -4.73 -0.43 21.27
C GLU A 284 -3.62 -0.12 20.26
N VAL A 285 -2.42 0.22 20.77
CA VAL A 285 -1.24 0.50 19.96
C VAL A 285 -0.76 -0.79 19.33
N LEU A 286 -0.76 -0.85 18.00
CA LEU A 286 -0.22 -1.98 17.24
C LEU A 286 1.27 -1.80 16.99
N ARG A 287 1.67 -0.64 16.47
CA ARG A 287 3.02 -0.38 15.95
C ARG A 287 3.41 1.09 16.09
N CYS A 288 4.70 1.35 16.19
CA CYS A 288 5.27 2.68 16.21
C CYS A 288 6.36 2.79 15.13
N TYR A 289 6.39 3.92 14.42
CA TYR A 289 7.36 4.22 13.39
C TYR A 289 8.02 5.55 13.64
N ARG A 290 9.29 5.62 13.23
CA ARG A 290 10.00 6.87 13.02
C ARG A 290 10.16 7.10 11.53
N VAL A 291 9.45 8.08 11.00
CA VAL A 291 9.45 8.41 9.57
C VAL A 291 10.16 9.75 9.37
N PRO A 292 11.21 9.84 8.53
CA PRO A 292 11.81 11.12 8.19
C PRO A 292 10.76 12.08 7.62
N MET A 293 10.68 13.30 8.16
CA MET A 293 9.61 14.26 7.85
C MET A 293 9.52 14.58 6.36
N GLN A 294 10.67 14.64 5.68
CA GLN A 294 10.77 14.86 4.22
C GLN A 294 10.13 13.75 3.36
N LEU A 295 9.84 12.59 3.94
CA LEU A 295 9.23 11.44 3.27
C LEU A 295 7.76 11.25 3.66
N ALA A 296 7.29 12.01 4.65
CA ALA A 296 5.90 11.97 5.07
C ALA A 296 5.08 12.97 4.25
N PRO A 297 3.91 12.57 3.72
CA PRO A 297 3.07 13.42 2.89
C PRO A 297 2.21 14.38 3.75
N LEU A 298 2.82 15.14 4.67
CA LEU A 298 2.09 15.98 5.64
C LEU A 298 1.10 16.95 4.98
N GLU A 299 1.48 17.53 3.84
CA GLU A 299 0.68 18.50 3.07
C GLU A 299 -0.53 17.86 2.36
N GLN A 300 -0.58 16.53 2.28
CA GLN A 300 -1.61 15.79 1.55
C GLN A 300 -2.64 15.14 2.49
N PHE A 301 -2.51 15.32 3.81
CA PHE A 301 -3.48 14.80 4.76
C PHE A 301 -4.67 15.74 4.88
N ASP A 302 -5.83 15.31 4.40
CA ASP A 302 -7.11 15.95 4.69
C ASP A 302 -7.97 15.05 5.61
N LEU A 303 -8.46 15.61 6.71
CA LEU A 303 -9.42 14.95 7.59
C LEU A 303 -10.82 15.04 6.97
N GLY A 304 -11.11 14.15 6.03
CA GLY A 304 -12.46 14.04 5.46
C GLY A 304 -12.50 13.39 4.10
N ASP A 305 -11.43 13.51 3.33
CA ASP A 305 -11.27 12.82 2.07
C ASP A 305 -10.51 11.51 2.25
N VAL A 306 -10.91 10.51 1.45
CA VAL A 306 -10.11 9.31 1.35
C VAL A 306 -8.85 9.73 0.60
N ASN A 307 -7.74 9.86 1.33
CA ASN A 307 -6.43 10.22 0.78
C ASN A 307 -5.97 9.12 -0.20
N TYR A 308 -6.56 9.12 -1.40
CA TYR A 308 -6.11 8.38 -2.56
C TYR A 308 -4.93 9.15 -3.11
N ASP A 309 -3.83 8.45 -3.33
CA ASP A 309 -2.62 8.96 -3.99
C ASP A 309 -1.66 9.78 -3.10
N LEU A 310 -1.37 9.25 -1.90
CA LEU A 310 -0.30 9.75 -1.03
C LEU A 310 1.11 9.35 -1.52
N VAL A 311 1.41 9.67 -2.76
CA VAL A 311 2.79 9.81 -3.21
C VAL A 311 3.03 11.30 -3.44
N PRO A 312 3.83 11.96 -2.60
CA PRO A 312 4.17 13.37 -2.80
C PRO A 312 4.80 13.62 -4.18
N GLU A 313 4.38 14.66 -4.91
CA GLU A 313 5.04 15.08 -6.16
C GLU A 313 6.51 15.49 -5.92
N ASN A 314 6.81 15.99 -4.73
CA ASN A 314 8.18 16.27 -4.24
C ASN A 314 9.01 15.02 -3.97
N ALA A 315 8.46 13.80 -4.09
CA ALA A 315 9.25 12.58 -4.23
C ALA A 315 10.03 12.50 -5.56
N TYR A 316 10.02 13.57 -6.36
CA TYR A 316 10.80 13.73 -7.59
C TYR A 316 11.65 15.01 -7.60
N ALA A 317 11.66 15.80 -6.52
CA ALA A 317 12.40 17.06 -6.44
C ALA A 317 13.25 17.11 -5.17
N GLY A 318 14.48 16.59 -5.30
CA GLY A 318 15.60 16.78 -4.38
C GLY A 318 16.88 16.42 -5.11
#